data_AF-A0A955TW04-F1
#
_entry.id   AF-A0A955TW04-F1
#
_cell.length_a   1.000
_cell.length_b   1.000
_cell.length_c   1.000
_cell.angle_alpha   90.00
_cell.angle_beta   90.00
_cell.angle_gamma   90.00
#
_symmetry.space_group_name_H-M   'P 1'
#
loop_
_entity.id
_entity.type
_entity.pdbx_description
1 polymer ?
#
loop_
_entity_poly.entity_id
_entity_poly.type
_entity_poly.pdbx_seq_one_letter_code
_entity_poly.pdbx_strand_id
1 'polypeptide(L)'
;MKKIKKKKTSKSRISPAYVIGFTHGDPPPPGYLAAWFDQQYGGPLKIQFLSQTGHANFEAMHTHWRARINMNLDASASQIWREQLHWQHSSIAEVFSGANGGQSKLDSVLHVARLARGLTLLTEGTAYDVAARIYCNPSDWQDQPLTGFSLLDHVQIGQTEKLQEGQVWFYTQGLSKFGLDELECLRPVGLSENGVKEMLEESAEYIVHQGNVPKIGAEITLPFQGQVVKIVRHRTDQSFGRPIAFREIRWSS
;
A
#
# COMPACT_ATOMS: atom_id res chain seq x y z
N MET A 1 -17.60 -40.35 20.04
CA MET A 1 -17.29 -39.27 19.07
C MET A 1 -16.31 -38.28 19.67
N LYS A 2 -15.05 -38.25 19.22
CA LYS A 2 -14.03 -37.29 19.71
C LYS A 2 -14.25 -35.94 19.02
N LYS A 3 -14.59 -34.91 19.79
CA LYS A 3 -14.70 -33.53 19.30
C LYS A 3 -13.31 -33.03 18.91
N ILE A 4 -13.07 -32.85 17.61
CA ILE A 4 -11.86 -32.22 17.08
C ILE A 4 -11.91 -30.74 17.48
N LYS A 5 -11.06 -30.32 18.42
CA LYS A 5 -10.87 -28.91 18.75
C LYS A 5 -10.22 -28.22 17.55
N LYS A 6 -10.91 -27.25 16.95
CA LYS A 6 -10.33 -26.33 15.95
C LYS A 6 -9.07 -25.71 16.55
N LYS A 7 -7.91 -25.89 15.89
CA LYS A 7 -6.69 -25.12 16.18
C LYS A 7 -7.05 -23.64 16.12
N LYS A 8 -6.83 -22.90 17.20
CA LYS A 8 -6.90 -21.43 17.20
C LYS A 8 -5.92 -20.96 16.13
N THR A 9 -6.43 -20.38 15.05
CA THR A 9 -5.62 -19.65 14.09
C THR A 9 -4.87 -18.57 14.87
N SER A 10 -3.53 -18.59 14.78
CA SER A 10 -2.69 -17.49 15.25
C SER A 10 -3.30 -16.19 14.74
N LYS A 11 -3.50 -15.19 15.62
CA LYS A 11 -3.97 -13.86 15.20
C LYS A 11 -2.99 -13.38 14.13
N SER A 12 -3.44 -13.24 12.89
CA SER A 12 -2.59 -12.75 11.80
C SER A 12 -2.03 -11.39 12.22
N ARG A 13 -0.71 -11.28 12.31
CA ARG A 13 -0.04 -10.00 12.53
C ARG A 13 -0.55 -9.03 11.47
N ILE A 14 -1.02 -7.85 11.89
CA ILE A 14 -1.43 -6.79 10.96
C ILE A 14 -0.21 -6.48 10.09
N SER A 15 -0.37 -6.49 8.76
CA SER A 15 0.71 -6.16 7.84
C SER A 15 1.04 -4.67 7.95
N PRO A 16 2.32 -4.27 7.96
CA PRO A 16 2.67 -2.87 7.77
C PRO A 16 2.26 -2.40 6.38
N ALA A 17 2.04 -1.09 6.24
CA ALA A 17 1.84 -0.43 4.97
C ALA A 17 3.17 -0.27 4.24
N TYR A 18 4.20 0.17 4.98
CA TYR A 18 5.57 0.28 4.49
C TYR A 18 6.55 -0.40 5.42
N VAL A 19 7.59 -0.98 4.84
CA VAL A 19 8.79 -1.43 5.54
C VAL A 19 9.95 -0.58 5.04
N ILE A 20 10.84 -0.13 5.93
CA ILE A 20 11.93 0.77 5.57
C ILE A 20 13.23 0.16 6.05
N GLY A 21 14.13 -0.14 5.13
CA GLY A 21 15.48 -0.56 5.44
C GLY A 21 16.40 0.65 5.53
N PHE A 22 17.12 0.81 6.64
CA PHE A 22 18.01 1.94 6.84
C PHE A 22 19.38 1.65 6.24
N THR A 23 19.97 2.62 5.54
CA THR A 23 21.30 2.45 4.94
C THR A 23 22.40 2.70 5.96
N HIS A 24 22.19 3.67 6.86
CA HIS A 24 23.15 4.03 7.90
C HIS A 24 22.50 4.19 9.27
N GLY A 25 23.19 3.68 10.30
CA GLY A 25 22.98 4.06 11.70
C GLY A 25 21.85 3.37 12.46
N ASP A 26 21.77 3.75 13.73
CA ASP A 26 20.65 3.45 14.62
C ASP A 26 19.40 4.23 14.19
N PRO A 27 18.19 3.75 14.54
CA PRO A 27 16.96 4.47 14.24
C PRO A 27 16.98 5.93 14.72
N PRO A 28 16.58 6.90 13.87
CA PRO A 28 16.58 8.30 14.27
C PRO A 28 15.58 8.52 15.42
N PRO A 29 15.88 9.41 16.39
CA PRO A 29 14.89 9.78 17.39
C PRO A 29 13.62 10.32 16.72
N PRO A 30 12.40 9.97 17.20
CA PRO A 30 11.16 10.39 16.52
C PRO A 30 10.97 11.90 16.37
N GLY A 31 11.64 12.71 17.19
CA GLY A 31 11.67 14.16 17.04
C GLY A 31 12.25 14.64 15.72
N TYR A 32 13.18 13.90 15.11
CA TYR A 32 13.71 14.22 13.78
C TYR A 32 12.64 14.04 12.69
N LEU A 33 11.84 12.98 12.78
CA LEU A 33 10.72 12.77 11.87
C LEU A 33 9.65 13.86 12.05
N ALA A 34 9.36 14.26 13.28
CA ALA A 34 8.42 15.36 13.55
C ALA A 34 8.92 16.70 13.00
N ALA A 35 10.18 17.06 13.27
CA ALA A 35 10.78 18.28 12.77
C ALA A 35 10.81 18.32 11.23
N TRP A 36 11.19 17.21 10.59
CA TRP A 36 11.15 17.08 9.14
C TRP A 36 9.72 17.22 8.60
N PHE A 37 8.75 16.52 9.19
CA PHE A 37 7.36 16.58 8.75
C PHE A 37 6.80 18.00 8.87
N ASP A 38 7.07 18.69 9.98
CA ASP A 38 6.60 20.04 10.22
C ASP A 38 7.20 21.04 9.24
N GLN A 39 8.48 20.88 8.91
CA GLN A 39 9.14 21.69 7.89
C GLN A 39 8.56 21.45 6.48
N GLN A 40 8.29 20.19 6.12
CA GLN A 40 7.85 19.83 4.76
C GLN A 40 6.34 20.07 4.55
N TYR A 41 5.53 19.87 5.57
CA TYR A 41 4.07 19.81 5.44
C TYR A 41 3.32 20.79 6.35
N GLY A 42 4.02 21.65 7.08
CA GLY A 42 3.41 22.73 7.88
C GLY A 42 2.97 22.36 9.29
N GLY A 43 3.07 21.08 9.68
CA GLY A 43 2.94 20.61 11.06
C GLY A 43 1.64 20.98 11.81
N PRO A 44 1.55 20.69 13.12
CA PRO A 44 2.50 19.88 13.88
C PRO A 44 2.26 18.36 13.70
N LEU A 45 3.34 17.58 13.74
CA LEU A 45 3.32 16.13 13.90
C LEU A 45 3.55 15.79 15.38
N LYS A 46 2.51 15.30 16.04
CA LYS A 46 2.58 14.88 17.44
C LYS A 46 3.08 13.44 17.53
N ILE A 47 4.07 13.22 18.38
CA ILE A 47 4.61 11.89 18.68
C ILE A 47 4.09 11.42 20.03
N GLN A 48 3.51 10.21 20.07
CA GLN A 48 3.10 9.54 21.29
C GLN A 48 3.82 8.19 21.40
N PHE A 49 4.66 8.02 22.42
CA PHE A 49 5.37 6.76 22.64
C PHE A 49 4.40 5.67 23.11
N LEU A 50 4.53 4.47 22.52
CA LEU A 50 3.69 3.31 22.83
C LEU A 50 4.39 2.31 23.75
N SER A 51 5.70 2.47 23.97
CA SER A 51 6.50 1.71 24.91
C SER A 51 6.77 2.51 26.17
N GLN A 52 6.73 1.85 27.33
CA GLN A 52 7.16 2.45 28.61
C GLN A 52 8.68 2.64 28.67
N THR A 53 9.44 1.90 27.86
CA THR A 53 10.89 1.98 27.73
C THR A 53 11.28 2.12 26.25
N GLY A 54 12.09 3.13 25.94
CA GLY A 54 12.60 3.40 24.59
C GLY A 54 11.69 4.27 23.71
N HIS A 55 12.26 4.75 22.60
CA HIS A 55 11.64 5.72 21.69
C HIS A 55 11.32 5.17 20.31
N ALA A 56 11.57 3.88 20.07
CA ALA A 56 11.51 3.29 18.74
C ALA A 56 10.10 2.81 18.32
N ASN A 57 9.13 2.74 19.23
CA ASN A 57 7.74 2.37 18.93
C ASN A 57 6.80 3.49 19.38
N PHE A 58 6.20 4.18 18.42
CA PHE A 58 5.41 5.39 18.66
C PHE A 58 4.26 5.53 17.66
N GLU A 59 3.27 6.33 18.02
CA GLU A 59 2.22 6.81 17.13
C GLU A 59 2.58 8.25 16.70
N ALA A 60 2.49 8.50 15.39
CA ALA A 60 2.67 9.80 14.78
C ALA A 60 1.32 10.33 14.29
N MET A 61 0.89 11.47 14.86
CA MET A 61 -0.42 12.05 14.61
C MET A 61 -0.33 13.44 14.03
N HIS A 62 -1.04 13.68 12.93
CA HIS A 62 -1.27 15.01 12.38
C HIS A 62 -2.77 15.19 12.21
N THR A 63 -3.32 16.27 12.79
CA THR A 63 -4.77 16.51 12.91
C THR A 63 -5.54 15.31 13.47
N HIS A 64 -6.19 14.53 12.62
CA HIS A 64 -6.92 13.32 12.96
C HIS A 64 -6.20 12.07 12.46
N TRP A 65 -5.30 12.20 11.49
CA TRP A 65 -4.58 11.07 10.90
C TRP A 65 -3.56 10.51 11.86
N ARG A 66 -3.47 9.18 11.88
CA ARG A 66 -2.58 8.44 12.78
C ARG A 66 -1.85 7.36 12.00
N ALA A 67 -0.58 7.21 12.32
CA ALA A 67 0.22 6.08 11.87
C ALA A 67 1.03 5.57 13.05
N ARG A 68 1.22 4.26 13.13
CA ARG A 68 2.12 3.66 14.11
C ARG A 68 3.44 3.32 13.41
N ILE A 69 4.54 3.68 14.05
CA ILE A 69 5.88 3.39 13.57
C ILE A 69 6.58 2.50 14.60
N ASN A 70 7.17 1.41 14.14
CA ASN A 70 8.01 0.54 14.95
C ASN A 70 9.39 0.41 14.30
N MET A 71 10.41 0.98 14.91
CA MET A 71 11.82 0.92 14.48
C MET A 71 12.66 -0.01 15.35
N ASN A 72 12.05 -0.71 16.32
CA ASN A 72 12.70 -1.71 17.16
C ASN A 72 12.03 -3.05 16.92
N LEU A 73 12.25 -3.60 15.73
CA LEU A 73 11.84 -4.95 15.40
C LEU A 73 12.72 -5.94 16.14
N ASP A 74 12.12 -7.02 16.64
CA ASP A 74 12.90 -8.15 17.11
C ASP A 74 13.70 -8.80 15.96
N ALA A 75 14.72 -9.58 16.33
CA ALA A 75 15.62 -10.20 15.35
C ALA A 75 14.87 -11.14 14.39
N SER A 76 13.82 -11.82 14.87
CA SER A 76 13.02 -12.74 14.05
C SER A 76 12.17 -11.99 13.01
N ALA A 77 11.51 -10.89 13.39
CA ALA A 77 10.74 -10.08 12.44
C ALA A 77 11.65 -9.40 11.41
N SER A 78 12.80 -8.89 11.85
CA SER A 78 13.78 -8.29 10.95
C SER A 78 14.30 -9.30 9.93
N GLN A 79 14.58 -10.53 10.37
CA GLN A 79 15.06 -11.61 9.50
C GLN A 79 14.04 -12.00 8.43
N ILE A 80 12.74 -12.06 8.76
CA ILE A 80 11.68 -12.35 7.79
C ILE A 80 11.71 -11.32 6.64
N TRP A 81 11.82 -10.03 6.97
CA TRP A 81 11.88 -8.98 5.95
C TRP A 81 13.16 -9.04 5.13
N ARG A 82 14.31 -9.30 5.76
CA ARG A 82 15.58 -9.48 5.05
C ARG A 82 15.54 -10.63 4.05
N GLU A 83 14.98 -11.77 4.45
CA GLU A 83 14.83 -12.93 3.57
C GLU A 83 13.86 -12.66 2.43
N GLN A 84 12.70 -12.05 2.73
CA GLN A 84 11.67 -11.78 1.74
C GLN A 84 12.08 -10.73 0.71
N LEU A 85 12.81 -9.68 1.15
CA LEU A 85 13.19 -8.54 0.31
C LEU A 85 14.64 -8.62 -0.18
N HIS A 86 15.38 -9.68 0.21
CA HIS A 86 16.81 -9.83 -0.02
C HIS A 86 17.63 -8.61 0.44
N TRP A 87 17.19 -7.99 1.54
CA TRP A 87 17.79 -6.78 2.08
C TRP A 87 18.97 -7.06 3.01
N GLN A 88 19.99 -6.19 2.92
CA GLN A 88 21.18 -6.23 3.78
C GLN A 88 21.17 -5.14 4.85
N HIS A 89 20.07 -4.39 4.98
CA HIS A 89 19.94 -3.31 5.96
C HIS A 89 20.08 -3.81 7.41
N SER A 90 20.93 -3.13 8.19
CA SER A 90 21.19 -3.44 9.60
C SER A 90 19.99 -3.14 10.50
N SER A 91 19.21 -2.12 10.16
CA SER A 91 18.02 -1.68 10.87
C SER A 91 16.82 -1.63 9.93
N ILE A 92 15.66 -2.02 10.44
CA ILE A 92 14.39 -2.00 9.70
C ILE A 92 13.33 -1.30 10.55
N ALA A 93 12.46 -0.53 9.90
CA ALA A 93 11.26 0.01 10.50
C ALA A 93 10.00 -0.47 9.78
N GLU A 94 8.92 -0.62 10.53
CA GLU A 94 7.57 -0.89 10.03
C GLU A 94 6.68 0.32 10.27
N VAL A 95 5.99 0.77 9.22
CA VAL A 95 5.00 1.85 9.28
C VAL A 95 3.62 1.25 9.04
N PHE A 96 2.71 1.43 9.99
CA PHE A 96 1.35 0.93 9.97
C PHE A 96 0.36 2.08 9.82
N SER A 97 -0.70 1.86 9.05
CA SER A 97 -1.86 2.73 9.06
C SER A 97 -2.59 2.62 10.41
N GLY A 98 -3.02 3.75 10.96
CA GLY A 98 -3.79 3.81 12.20
C GLY A 98 -5.20 3.22 12.05
N ALA A 99 -5.91 3.06 13.18
CA ALA A 99 -7.31 2.64 13.14
C ALA A 99 -8.19 3.82 12.68
N ASN A 100 -8.75 3.71 11.48
CA ASN A 100 -9.54 4.77 10.84
C ASN A 100 -10.95 4.84 11.44
N GLY A 101 -11.13 5.53 12.56
CA GLY A 101 -12.45 5.91 13.03
C GLY A 101 -13.02 7.04 12.16
N GLY A 102 -13.75 6.69 11.10
CA GLY A 102 -14.50 7.64 10.25
C GLY A 102 -13.68 8.54 9.33
N GLN A 103 -12.38 8.28 9.17
CA GLN A 103 -11.48 9.10 8.35
C GLN A 103 -11.48 8.68 6.88
N SER A 104 -11.21 9.64 6.00
CA SER A 104 -10.90 9.38 4.59
C SER A 104 -9.75 8.37 4.50
N LYS A 105 -10.00 7.27 3.78
CA LYS A 105 -8.98 6.24 3.51
C LYS A 105 -7.81 6.83 2.75
N LEU A 106 -8.10 7.73 1.82
CA LEU A 106 -7.12 8.44 1.01
C LEU A 106 -6.14 9.22 1.90
N ASP A 107 -6.66 10.04 2.82
CA ASP A 107 -5.82 10.86 3.69
C ASP A 107 -4.96 9.99 4.63
N SER A 108 -5.53 8.87 5.10
CA SER A 108 -4.79 7.93 5.94
C SER A 108 -3.63 7.28 5.17
N VAL A 109 -3.85 6.92 3.90
CA VAL A 109 -2.80 6.38 3.01
C VAL A 109 -1.74 7.45 2.72
N LEU A 110 -2.15 8.68 2.42
CA LEU A 110 -1.24 9.81 2.21
C LEU A 110 -0.36 10.08 3.43
N HIS A 111 -0.97 10.21 4.61
CA HIS A 111 -0.24 10.48 5.85
C HIS A 111 0.83 9.42 6.12
N VAL A 112 0.47 8.14 5.97
CA VAL A 112 1.38 7.01 6.14
C VAL A 112 2.51 7.05 5.09
N ALA A 113 2.19 7.35 3.82
CA ALA A 113 3.19 7.48 2.77
C ALA A 113 4.15 8.67 3.01
N ARG A 114 3.66 9.80 3.53
CA ARG A 114 4.51 10.96 3.88
C ARG A 114 5.46 10.64 5.03
N LEU A 115 4.99 9.90 6.03
CA LEU A 115 5.85 9.43 7.12
C LEU A 115 6.88 8.41 6.64
N ALA A 116 6.48 7.48 5.75
CA ALA A 116 7.41 6.54 5.14
C ALA A 116 8.50 7.27 4.35
N ARG A 117 8.12 8.23 3.50
CA ARG A 117 9.05 9.12 2.80
C ARG A 117 10.02 9.80 3.76
N GLY A 118 9.51 10.42 4.83
CA GLY A 118 10.36 11.11 5.81
C GLY A 118 11.42 10.21 6.44
N LEU A 119 11.02 9.01 6.85
CA LEU A 119 11.95 8.01 7.37
C LEU A 119 12.96 7.55 6.32
N THR A 120 12.52 7.31 5.07
CA THR A 120 13.41 6.95 3.96
C THR A 120 14.47 8.02 3.74
N LEU A 121 14.07 9.30 3.68
CA LEU A 121 15.01 10.40 3.47
C LEU A 121 15.97 10.60 4.65
N LEU A 122 15.46 10.58 5.88
CA LEU A 122 16.27 10.78 7.09
C LEU A 122 17.30 9.67 7.34
N THR A 123 17.08 8.48 6.78
CA THR A 123 17.95 7.31 6.96
C THR A 123 18.73 6.94 5.70
N GLU A 124 18.55 7.72 4.63
CA GLU A 124 19.04 7.44 3.28
C GLU A 124 18.71 5.99 2.85
N GLY A 125 17.59 5.48 3.34
CA GLY A 125 17.17 4.09 3.26
C GLY A 125 16.37 3.77 2.01
N THR A 126 15.77 2.57 1.99
CA THR A 126 14.81 2.16 0.96
C THR A 126 13.49 1.80 1.62
N ALA A 127 12.39 2.39 1.15
CA ALA A 127 11.06 1.96 1.52
C ALA A 127 10.56 0.84 0.60
N TYR A 128 9.74 -0.05 1.15
CA TYR A 128 9.01 -1.06 0.44
C TYR A 128 7.52 -0.90 0.74
N ASP A 129 6.72 -0.57 -0.27
CA ASP A 129 5.25 -0.56 -0.18
C ASP A 129 4.76 -2.00 -0.20
N VAL A 130 4.22 -2.48 0.91
CA VAL A 130 3.84 -3.89 1.06
C VAL A 130 2.62 -4.24 0.21
N ALA A 131 1.72 -3.28 -0.03
CA ALA A 131 0.51 -3.54 -0.78
C ALA A 131 0.74 -3.48 -2.29
N ALA A 132 1.48 -2.46 -2.74
CA ALA A 132 1.82 -2.26 -4.14
C ALA A 132 3.05 -3.05 -4.58
N ARG A 133 3.83 -3.58 -3.63
CA ARG A 133 5.06 -4.36 -3.84
C ARG A 133 6.16 -3.59 -4.59
N ILE A 134 6.28 -2.30 -4.33
CA ILE A 134 7.25 -1.39 -4.96
C ILE A 134 8.37 -1.04 -3.98
N TYR A 135 9.58 -0.86 -4.48
CA TYR A 135 10.68 -0.23 -3.76
C TYR A 135 10.75 1.26 -4.09
N CYS A 136 10.90 2.10 -3.07
CA CYS A 136 11.07 3.54 -3.21
C CYS A 136 12.34 3.98 -2.47
N ASN A 137 13.39 4.32 -3.22
CA ASN A 137 14.59 4.97 -2.72
C ASN A 137 14.35 6.48 -2.51
N PRO A 138 15.27 7.22 -1.88
CA PRO A 138 15.11 8.66 -1.63
C PRO A 138 14.78 9.46 -2.90
N SER A 139 15.36 9.08 -4.04
CA SER A 139 15.14 9.71 -5.36
C SER A 139 13.79 9.40 -6.00
N ASP A 140 13.14 8.30 -5.61
CA ASP A 140 11.92 7.82 -6.25
C ASP A 140 10.68 8.51 -5.69
N TRP A 141 10.80 9.12 -4.52
CA TRP A 141 9.71 9.85 -3.88
C TRP A 141 9.46 11.20 -4.55
N GLN A 142 8.24 11.39 -5.05
CA GLN A 142 7.79 12.70 -5.50
C GLN A 142 7.55 13.63 -4.31
N ASP A 143 7.99 14.88 -4.44
CA ASP A 143 7.73 15.93 -3.46
C ASP A 143 6.34 16.52 -3.70
N GLN A 144 5.34 15.88 -3.09
CA GLN A 144 3.94 16.27 -3.19
C GLN A 144 3.48 16.89 -1.87
N PRO A 145 2.59 17.91 -1.90
CA PRO A 145 2.05 18.47 -0.69
C PRO A 145 1.26 17.41 0.12
N LEU A 146 0.96 17.72 1.37
CA LEU A 146 0.26 16.79 2.26
C LEU A 146 -1.13 16.38 1.74
N THR A 147 -1.78 17.27 0.98
CA THR A 147 -3.08 17.06 0.33
C THR A 147 -2.95 16.62 -1.14
N GLY A 148 -1.73 16.53 -1.68
CA GLY A 148 -1.48 16.15 -3.06
C GLY A 148 -1.60 14.64 -3.22
N PHE A 149 -2.70 14.18 -3.80
CA PHE A 149 -2.93 12.78 -4.11
C PHE A 149 -2.61 12.46 -5.56
N SER A 150 -1.83 11.42 -5.77
CA SER A 150 -1.62 10.78 -7.06
C SER A 150 -1.81 9.28 -6.86
N LEU A 151 -2.72 8.66 -7.63
CA LEU A 151 -2.95 7.23 -7.53
C LEU A 151 -1.68 6.42 -7.85
N LEU A 152 -0.90 6.90 -8.82
CA LEU A 152 0.30 6.23 -9.32
C LEU A 152 1.40 6.09 -8.26
N ASP A 153 1.41 6.97 -7.25
CA ASP A 153 2.31 6.88 -6.10
C ASP A 153 1.94 5.72 -5.16
N HIS A 154 0.77 5.11 -5.37
CA HIS A 154 0.16 4.17 -4.44
C HIS A 154 -0.30 2.86 -5.08
N VAL A 155 -0.52 2.82 -6.39
CA VAL A 155 -1.02 1.64 -7.08
C VAL A 155 -0.12 1.35 -8.27
N GLN A 156 0.24 0.09 -8.46
CA GLN A 156 0.90 -0.39 -9.68
C GLN A 156 -0.09 -1.11 -10.56
N ILE A 157 0.16 -1.07 -11.87
CA ILE A 157 -0.43 -1.99 -12.82
C ILE A 157 0.60 -3.04 -13.20
N GLY A 158 0.35 -4.26 -12.76
CA GLY A 158 1.11 -5.44 -13.15
C GLY A 158 0.54 -6.08 -14.41
N GLN A 159 1.41 -6.80 -15.13
CA GLN A 159 1.02 -7.64 -16.25
C GLN A 159 1.69 -9.01 -16.15
N THR A 160 0.97 -10.05 -16.54
CA THR A 160 1.49 -11.42 -16.58
C THR A 160 0.92 -12.12 -17.79
N GLU A 161 1.81 -12.57 -18.68
CA GLU A 161 1.42 -13.35 -19.84
C GLU A 161 0.96 -14.75 -19.41
N LYS A 162 -0.22 -15.13 -19.87
CA LYS A 162 -0.75 -16.49 -19.78
C LYS A 162 -0.70 -17.11 -21.16
N LEU A 163 0.52 -17.42 -21.60
CA LEU A 163 0.80 -17.94 -22.95
C LEU A 163 -0.03 -19.18 -23.30
N GLN A 164 -0.27 -20.06 -22.32
CA GLN A 164 -1.10 -21.28 -22.51
C GLN A 164 -2.58 -20.97 -22.78
N GLU A 165 -3.07 -19.80 -22.35
CA GLU A 165 -4.46 -19.36 -22.51
C GLU A 165 -4.61 -18.34 -23.66
N GLY A 166 -3.50 -17.95 -24.32
CA GLY A 166 -3.51 -16.90 -25.36
C GLY A 166 -3.93 -15.53 -24.82
N GLN A 167 -3.73 -15.28 -23.53
CA GLN A 167 -4.19 -14.08 -22.84
C GLN A 167 -3.06 -13.40 -22.06
N VAL A 168 -3.21 -12.11 -21.85
CA VAL A 168 -2.42 -11.30 -20.92
C VAL A 168 -3.33 -10.89 -19.77
N TRP A 169 -2.89 -11.14 -18.56
CA TRP A 169 -3.56 -10.70 -17.34
C TRP A 169 -2.97 -9.38 -16.89
N PHE A 170 -3.80 -8.35 -16.86
CA PHE A 170 -3.47 -7.04 -16.30
C PHE A 170 -4.20 -6.86 -14.97
N TYR A 171 -3.53 -6.30 -13.98
CA TYR A 171 -4.11 -6.16 -12.65
C TYR A 171 -3.51 -4.99 -11.89
N THR A 172 -4.26 -4.44 -10.94
CA THR A 172 -3.75 -3.45 -9.99
C THR A 172 -3.11 -4.14 -8.79
N GLN A 173 -2.18 -3.44 -8.15
CA GLN A 173 -1.67 -3.77 -6.82
C GLN A 173 -1.57 -2.50 -5.97
N GLY A 174 -2.27 -2.49 -4.83
CA GLY A 174 -2.22 -1.38 -3.88
C GLY A 174 -3.59 -0.82 -3.50
N LEU A 175 -4.66 -1.20 -4.20
CA LEU A 175 -6.03 -0.76 -3.89
C LEU A 175 -6.49 -1.22 -2.51
N SER A 176 -5.96 -2.35 -2.03
CA SER A 176 -6.19 -2.83 -0.67
C SER A 176 -5.83 -1.82 0.44
N LYS A 177 -4.92 -0.86 0.19
CA LYS A 177 -4.62 0.24 1.15
C LYS A 177 -5.84 1.12 1.41
N PHE A 178 -6.69 1.27 0.40
CA PHE A 178 -7.92 2.05 0.47
C PHE A 178 -9.12 1.20 0.94
N GLY A 179 -8.90 -0.08 1.26
CA GLY A 179 -9.97 -1.02 1.61
C GLY A 179 -10.77 -1.52 0.41
N LEU A 180 -10.18 -1.46 -0.79
CA LEU A 180 -10.79 -1.88 -2.04
C LEU A 180 -10.23 -3.22 -2.50
N ASP A 181 -11.03 -3.93 -3.31
CA ASP A 181 -10.55 -5.09 -4.07
C ASP A 181 -9.67 -4.59 -5.22
N GLU A 182 -8.65 -5.36 -5.59
CA GLU A 182 -7.82 -5.03 -6.76
C GLU A 182 -8.65 -5.17 -8.05
N LEU A 183 -8.34 -4.40 -9.09
CA LEU A 183 -8.96 -4.52 -10.39
C LEU A 183 -8.13 -5.44 -11.29
N GLU A 184 -8.80 -6.16 -12.18
CA GLU A 184 -8.13 -6.96 -13.20
C GLU A 184 -8.86 -6.96 -14.53
N CYS A 185 -8.14 -7.26 -15.60
CA CYS A 185 -8.76 -7.64 -16.85
C CYS A 185 -7.90 -8.69 -17.58
N LEU A 186 -8.57 -9.51 -18.40
CA LEU A 186 -7.94 -10.46 -19.29
C LEU A 186 -8.11 -9.96 -20.73
N ARG A 187 -7.01 -9.93 -21.48
CA ARG A 187 -6.99 -9.46 -22.86
C ARG A 187 -6.27 -10.46 -23.75
N PRO A 188 -6.71 -10.66 -25.00
CA PRO A 188 -5.93 -11.41 -25.98
C PRO A 188 -4.52 -10.82 -26.14
N VAL A 189 -3.55 -11.69 -26.42
CA VAL A 189 -2.19 -11.26 -26.80
C VAL A 189 -2.24 -10.42 -28.09
N GLY A 190 -1.39 -9.40 -28.18
CA GLY A 190 -1.25 -8.55 -29.38
C GLY A 190 -2.09 -7.28 -29.37
N LEU A 191 -2.87 -7.01 -28.31
CA LEU A 191 -3.53 -5.72 -28.10
C LEU A 191 -2.56 -4.70 -27.47
N SER A 192 -2.84 -3.40 -27.67
CA SER A 192 -2.07 -2.31 -27.06
C SER A 192 -2.13 -2.39 -25.53
N GLU A 193 -0.98 -2.51 -24.89
CA GLU A 193 -0.86 -2.51 -23.42
C GLU A 193 -1.27 -1.16 -22.82
N ASN A 194 -0.95 -0.06 -23.49
CA ASN A 194 -1.13 1.29 -22.94
C ASN A 194 -2.61 1.60 -22.69
N GLY A 195 -3.49 1.31 -23.65
CA GLY A 195 -4.92 1.54 -23.48
C GLY A 195 -5.54 0.68 -22.37
N VAL A 196 -4.98 -0.51 -22.11
CA VAL A 196 -5.43 -1.36 -21.00
C VAL A 196 -4.96 -0.80 -19.64
N LYS A 197 -3.72 -0.30 -19.58
CA LYS A 197 -3.16 0.34 -18.38
C LYS A 197 -3.92 1.62 -18.05
N GLU A 198 -4.12 2.50 -19.02
CA GLU A 198 -4.92 3.74 -18.88
C GLU A 198 -6.33 3.44 -18.35
N MET A 199 -6.98 2.40 -18.88
CA MET A 199 -8.31 1.99 -18.41
C MET A 199 -8.32 1.47 -16.97
N LEU A 200 -7.31 0.70 -16.58
CA LEU A 200 -7.17 0.21 -15.19
C LEU A 200 -6.84 1.37 -14.24
N GLU A 201 -5.97 2.29 -14.64
CA GLU A 201 -5.59 3.49 -13.90
C GLU A 201 -6.80 4.37 -13.62
N GLU A 202 -7.55 4.74 -14.66
CA GLU A 202 -8.72 5.61 -14.52
C GLU A 202 -9.83 4.92 -13.71
N SER A 203 -10.04 3.61 -13.94
CA SER A 203 -11.01 2.83 -13.15
C SER A 203 -10.61 2.79 -11.67
N ALA A 204 -9.33 2.60 -11.38
CA ALA A 204 -8.79 2.56 -10.02
C ALA A 204 -8.90 3.93 -9.34
N GLU A 205 -8.60 5.01 -10.06
CA GLU A 205 -8.73 6.38 -9.56
C GLU A 205 -10.18 6.69 -9.19
N TYR A 206 -11.10 6.37 -10.10
CA TYR A 206 -12.53 6.52 -9.86
C TYR A 206 -12.98 5.81 -8.58
N ILE A 207 -12.67 4.52 -8.42
CA ILE A 207 -13.14 3.75 -7.25
C ILE A 207 -12.47 4.18 -5.94
N VAL A 208 -11.22 4.66 -5.98
CA VAL A 208 -10.54 5.22 -4.81
C VAL A 208 -11.24 6.49 -4.34
N HIS A 209 -11.64 7.36 -5.27
CA HIS A 209 -12.41 8.56 -4.93
C HIS A 209 -13.83 8.25 -4.44
N GLN A 210 -14.48 7.21 -4.97
CA GLN A 210 -15.80 6.77 -4.47
C GLN A 210 -15.73 6.05 -3.12
N GLY A 211 -14.58 5.44 -2.78
CA GLY A 211 -14.33 4.78 -1.49
C GLY A 211 -15.13 3.49 -1.24
N ASN A 212 -15.83 2.96 -2.24
CA ASN A 212 -16.70 1.79 -2.10
C ASN A 212 -16.25 0.66 -3.03
N VAL A 213 -16.28 -0.58 -2.52
CA VAL A 213 -16.00 -1.78 -3.32
C VAL A 213 -17.13 -1.97 -4.35
N PRO A 214 -16.84 -1.95 -5.65
CA PRO A 214 -17.88 -2.06 -6.66
C PRO A 214 -18.43 -3.48 -6.73
N LYS A 215 -19.76 -3.61 -6.82
CA LYS A 215 -20.46 -4.89 -6.89
C LYS A 215 -20.37 -5.49 -8.29
N ILE A 216 -20.52 -6.81 -8.39
CA ILE A 216 -20.70 -7.47 -9.70
C ILE A 216 -21.96 -6.90 -10.36
N GLY A 217 -21.87 -6.60 -11.65
CA GLY A 217 -22.91 -5.97 -12.43
C GLY A 217 -22.92 -4.44 -12.36
N ALA A 218 -22.10 -3.83 -11.50
CA ALA A 218 -21.96 -2.38 -11.47
C ALA A 218 -21.34 -1.86 -12.77
N GLU A 219 -21.84 -0.72 -13.23
CA GLU A 219 -21.34 0.02 -14.36
C GLU A 219 -20.74 1.34 -13.85
N ILE A 220 -19.54 1.63 -14.34
CA ILE A 220 -18.73 2.78 -13.96
C ILE A 220 -18.51 3.58 -15.23
N THR A 221 -19.05 4.79 -15.27
CA THR A 221 -18.75 5.74 -16.34
C THR A 221 -17.46 6.46 -15.99
N LEU A 222 -16.42 6.19 -16.76
CA LEU A 222 -15.11 6.80 -16.57
C LEU A 222 -15.13 8.26 -17.08
N PRO A 223 -14.74 9.23 -16.24
CA PRO A 223 -14.99 10.65 -16.51
C PRO A 223 -14.11 11.24 -17.62
N PHE A 224 -12.90 10.74 -17.84
CA PHE A 224 -11.96 11.26 -18.83
C PHE A 224 -12.15 10.60 -20.19
N GLN A 225 -12.35 9.28 -20.22
CA GLN A 225 -12.54 8.55 -21.47
C GLN A 225 -14.00 8.49 -21.94
N GLY A 226 -14.98 8.78 -21.07
CA GLY A 226 -16.41 8.61 -21.35
C GLY A 226 -16.83 7.15 -21.53
N GLN A 227 -15.91 6.22 -21.31
CA GLN A 227 -16.12 4.79 -21.49
C GLN A 227 -16.84 4.20 -20.28
N VAL A 228 -17.71 3.22 -20.54
CA VAL A 228 -18.40 2.48 -19.48
C VAL A 228 -17.67 1.18 -19.20
N VAL A 229 -17.20 1.04 -17.97
CA VAL A 229 -16.59 -0.18 -17.44
C VAL A 229 -17.60 -0.95 -16.61
N LYS A 230 -17.69 -2.25 -16.84
CA LYS A 230 -18.56 -3.16 -16.10
C LYS A 230 -17.75 -4.10 -15.22
N ILE A 231 -18.15 -4.24 -13.97
CA ILE A 231 -17.63 -5.29 -13.09
C ILE A 231 -18.34 -6.61 -13.42
N VAL A 232 -17.61 -7.59 -13.92
CA VAL A 232 -18.22 -8.85 -14.40
C VAL A 232 -17.97 -10.04 -13.48
N ARG A 233 -16.91 -10.00 -12.67
CA ARG A 233 -16.52 -11.13 -11.83
C ARG A 233 -15.83 -10.65 -10.56
N HIS A 234 -15.92 -11.47 -9.52
CA HIS A 234 -15.08 -11.39 -8.32
C HIS A 234 -14.37 -12.73 -8.13
N ARG A 235 -13.08 -12.69 -7.82
CA ARG A 235 -12.30 -13.88 -7.47
C ARG A 235 -11.26 -13.55 -6.41
N THR A 236 -10.75 -14.58 -5.75
CA THR A 236 -9.59 -14.48 -4.87
C THR A 236 -8.42 -15.24 -5.48
N ASP A 237 -7.28 -14.60 -5.58
CA ASP A 237 -6.03 -15.16 -6.13
C ASP A 237 -4.99 -15.32 -5.01
N GLN A 238 -4.12 -16.32 -5.10
CA GLN A 238 -3.06 -16.59 -4.10
C GLN A 238 -1.64 -16.51 -4.69
N SER A 239 -1.49 -16.15 -5.96
CA SER A 239 -0.19 -16.11 -6.67
C SER A 239 0.81 -15.14 -6.04
N PHE A 240 0.32 -14.19 -5.25
CA PHE A 240 1.15 -13.20 -4.54
C PHE A 240 1.59 -13.64 -3.14
N GLY A 241 1.44 -14.92 -2.79
CA GLY A 241 1.80 -15.45 -1.46
C GLY A 241 0.81 -15.08 -0.35
N ARG A 242 -0.26 -14.35 -0.69
CA ARG A 242 -1.40 -14.05 0.18
C ARG A 242 -2.70 -14.02 -0.65
N PRO A 243 -3.86 -14.28 -0.04
CA PRO A 243 -5.14 -14.10 -0.71
C PRO A 243 -5.35 -12.62 -1.07
N ILE A 244 -5.56 -12.34 -2.37
CA ILE A 244 -5.92 -11.02 -2.89
C ILE A 244 -7.26 -11.13 -3.60
N ALA A 245 -8.21 -10.27 -3.25
CA ALA A 245 -9.50 -10.18 -3.92
C ALA A 245 -9.38 -9.30 -5.18
N PHE A 246 -9.92 -9.79 -6.29
CA PHE A 246 -9.92 -9.13 -7.59
C PHE A 246 -11.35 -8.93 -8.11
N ARG A 247 -11.56 -7.80 -8.78
CA ARG A 247 -12.75 -7.47 -9.57
C ARG A 247 -12.37 -7.41 -11.05
N GLU A 248 -12.93 -8.32 -11.84
CA GLU A 248 -12.71 -8.30 -13.28
C GLU A 248 -13.54 -7.18 -13.90
N ILE A 249 -12.86 -6.31 -14.64
CA ILE A 249 -13.46 -5.21 -15.39
C ILE A 249 -13.49 -5.53 -16.90
N ARG A 250 -14.59 -5.15 -17.55
CA ARG A 250 -14.74 -5.21 -19.02
C ARG A 250 -15.34 -3.92 -19.54
N TRP A 251 -14.96 -3.55 -20.75
CA TRP A 251 -15.50 -2.40 -21.46
C TRP A 251 -15.68 -2.76 -22.92
N SER A 252 -16.61 -2.07 -23.58
CA SER A 252 -16.78 -2.15 -25.03
C SER A 252 -15.73 -1.27 -25.69
N SER A 253 -14.80 -1.87 -26.41
CA SER A 253 -13.88 -1.20 -27.34
C SER A 253 -14.62 -0.66 -28.55
#